data_AF-A0A7S2P138-F1
#
_entry.id   AF-A0A7S2P138-F1
#
_cell.length_a   1.000
_cell.length_b   1.000
_cell.length_c   1.000
_cell.angle_alpha   90.00
_cell.angle_beta   90.00
_cell.angle_gamma   90.00
#
_symmetry.space_group_name_H-M   'P 1'
#
loop_
_entity.id
_entity.type
_entity.pdbx_description
1 polymer ?
#
loop_
_entity_poly.entity_id
_entity_poly.type
_entity_poly.pdbx_seq_one_letter_code
_entity_poly.pdbx_strand_id
1 'polypeptide(L)'
;NHYAGAVVYETDGFVQKNKDEFPREASDLLESSTNGLIKDLGKFVNPSADAKPSGRGRKPQRSTVAGQFVTQLRTLRERIMSTSPHYIRCIKPNNKLAPDTFDPGSIVEQLRCAG
;
A
#
# COMPACT_ATOMS: atom_id res chain seq x y z
N ASN A 1 -13.94 7.09 -12.91
CA ASN A 1 -12.78 7.64 -13.65
C ASN A 1 -11.83 8.26 -12.66
N HIS A 2 -10.54 7.89 -12.70
CA HIS A 2 -9.54 8.55 -11.87
C HIS A 2 -9.35 9.99 -12.33
N TYR A 3 -8.82 10.85 -11.46
CA TYR A 3 -8.51 12.24 -11.81
C TYR A 3 -7.53 12.32 -12.99
N ALA A 4 -6.66 11.31 -13.13
CA ALA A 4 -5.68 11.18 -14.21
C ALA A 4 -6.21 10.44 -15.46
N GLY A 5 -7.52 10.18 -15.56
CA GLY A 5 -8.15 9.54 -16.72
C GLY A 5 -8.68 8.12 -16.45
N ALA A 6 -8.97 7.41 -17.53
CA ALA A 6 -9.47 6.04 -17.45
C ALA A 6 -8.32 5.06 -17.20
N VAL A 7 -8.52 4.13 -16.25
CA VAL A 7 -7.58 3.07 -15.91
C VAL A 7 -8.35 1.76 -15.93
N VAL A 8 -7.82 0.76 -16.63
CA VAL A 8 -8.38 -0.58 -16.69
C VAL A 8 -7.61 -1.46 -15.71
N TYR A 9 -8.34 -2.22 -14.90
CA TYR A 9 -7.78 -3.15 -13.94
C TYR A 9 -8.06 -4.58 -14.39
N GLU A 10 -7.01 -5.40 -14.44
CA GLU A 10 -7.16 -6.85 -14.55
C GLU A 10 -7.53 -7.42 -13.17
N THR A 11 -8.56 -8.25 -13.14
CA THR A 11 -9.12 -8.80 -11.89
C THR A 11 -8.50 -10.13 -11.49
N ASP A 12 -7.67 -10.72 -12.35
CA ASP A 12 -7.01 -11.99 -12.04
C ASP A 12 -6.09 -11.84 -10.81
N GLY A 13 -6.24 -12.77 -9.88
CA GLY A 13 -5.55 -12.73 -8.59
C GLY A 13 -5.91 -11.57 -7.65
N PHE A 14 -6.86 -10.68 -8.00
CA PHE A 14 -7.16 -9.48 -7.19
C PHE A 14 -7.56 -9.82 -5.76
N VAL A 15 -8.46 -10.80 -5.58
CA VAL A 15 -8.90 -11.25 -4.26
C VAL A 15 -7.77 -11.91 -3.50
N GLN A 16 -6.97 -12.76 -4.17
CA GLN A 16 -5.85 -13.48 -3.55
C GLN A 16 -4.80 -12.51 -3.01
N LYS A 17 -4.43 -11.49 -3.80
CA LYS A 17 -3.50 -10.43 -3.39
C LYS A 17 -4.03 -9.61 -2.21
N ASN A 18 -5.35 -9.48 -2.07
CA ASN A 18 -5.96 -8.69 -1.00
C ASN A 18 -6.11 -9.43 0.33
N LYS A 19 -5.98 -10.77 0.36
CA LYS A 19 -6.18 -11.58 1.58
C LYS A 19 -5.14 -11.32 2.67
N ASP A 20 -3.98 -10.77 2.33
CA ASP A 20 -2.88 -10.51 3.25
C ASP A 20 -2.51 -11.74 4.11
N GLU A 21 -2.51 -12.92 3.48
CA GLU A 21 -2.27 -14.19 4.17
C GLU A 21 -0.76 -14.48 4.20
N PHE A 22 -0.18 -14.44 5.39
CA PHE A 22 1.15 -14.97 5.65
C PHE A 22 1.04 -16.40 6.22
N PRO A 23 1.69 -17.41 5.62
CA PRO A 23 1.63 -18.78 6.12
C PRO A 23 2.16 -18.90 7.54
N ARG A 24 1.41 -19.60 8.41
CA ARG A 24 1.82 -19.76 9.81
C ARG A 24 3.12 -20.55 9.91
N GLU A 25 3.31 -21.52 9.04
CA GLU A 25 4.51 -22.35 8.94
C GLU A 25 5.75 -21.52 8.59
N ALA A 26 5.58 -20.46 7.80
CA ALA A 26 6.67 -19.53 7.48
C ALA A 26 7.03 -18.65 8.70
N SER A 27 6.04 -18.24 9.50
CA SER A 27 6.26 -17.53 10.77
C SER A 27 7.00 -18.42 11.76
N ASP A 28 6.51 -19.65 11.96
CA ASP A 28 7.10 -20.63 12.87
C ASP A 28 8.56 -20.94 12.47
N LEU A 29 8.84 -21.02 11.16
CA LEU A 29 10.20 -21.18 10.63
C LEU A 29 11.10 -19.99 10.99
N LEU A 30 10.63 -18.75 10.81
CA LEU A 30 11.40 -17.55 11.17
C LEU A 30 11.71 -17.51 12.67
N GLU A 31 10.74 -17.85 13.52
CA GLU A 31 10.89 -17.88 14.97
C GLU A 31 11.83 -19.00 15.46
N SER A 32 11.96 -20.09 14.68
CA SER A 32 12.90 -21.18 14.97
C SER A 32 14.36 -20.86 14.65
N SER A 33 14.63 -19.71 14.01
CA SER A 33 15.97 -19.32 13.61
C SER A 33 16.91 -19.17 14.82
N THR A 34 18.15 -19.62 14.64
CA THR A 34 19.25 -19.40 15.59
C THR A 34 19.81 -17.98 15.52
N ASN A 35 19.53 -17.24 14.45
CA ASN A 35 19.87 -15.83 14.34
C ASN A 35 18.83 -14.97 15.05
N GLY A 36 19.26 -14.23 16.08
CA GLY A 36 18.38 -13.40 16.90
C GLY A 36 17.56 -12.37 16.10
N LEU A 37 18.14 -11.74 15.08
CA LEU A 37 17.44 -10.77 14.23
C LEU A 37 16.29 -11.41 13.46
N ILE A 38 16.52 -12.60 12.90
CA ILE A 38 15.51 -13.33 12.11
C ILE A 38 14.38 -13.81 13.00
N LYS A 39 14.71 -14.28 14.20
CA LYS A 39 13.73 -14.68 15.21
C LYS A 39 12.85 -13.51 15.64
N ASP A 40 13.44 -12.34 15.85
CA ASP A 40 12.69 -11.15 16.21
C ASP A 40 11.83 -10.66 15.04
N LEU A 41 12.33 -10.72 13.80
CA LEU A 41 11.54 -10.42 12.61
C LEU A 41 10.29 -11.30 12.52
N GLY A 42 10.41 -12.61 12.76
CA GLY A 42 9.28 -13.56 12.74
C GLY A 42 8.07 -13.11 13.58
N LYS A 43 8.33 -12.55 14.78
CA LYS A 43 7.29 -12.04 15.69
C LYS A 43 6.50 -10.86 15.10
N PHE A 44 7.11 -10.08 14.21
CA PHE A 44 6.47 -8.92 13.58
C PHE A 44 5.69 -9.27 12.31
N VAL A 45 6.02 -10.37 11.63
CA VAL A 45 5.39 -10.73 10.34
C VAL A 45 3.98 -11.32 10.54
N ASN A 46 3.65 -11.83 11.72
CA ASN A 46 2.33 -12.39 12.00
C ASN A 46 1.65 -11.79 13.26
N PRO A 47 1.23 -10.51 13.23
CA PRO A 47 0.52 -9.88 14.34
C PRO A 47 -0.89 -10.47 14.59
N SER A 48 -1.39 -11.30 13.67
CA SER A 48 -2.69 -11.99 13.82
C SER A 48 -2.65 -13.17 14.79
N ALA A 49 -1.47 -13.63 15.21
CA ALA A 49 -1.35 -14.71 16.20
C ALA A 49 -1.85 -14.30 17.60
N ASP A 50 -1.79 -13.01 17.93
CA ASP A 50 -2.20 -12.47 19.24
C ASP A 50 -3.65 -11.97 19.30
N ALA A 51 -4.39 -12.02 18.18
CA ALA A 51 -5.80 -11.65 18.16
C ALA A 51 -6.65 -12.74 18.82
N LYS A 52 -6.83 -12.65 20.15
CA LYS A 52 -7.78 -13.48 20.90
C LYS A 52 -9.16 -13.44 20.22
N PRO A 53 -9.84 -14.58 20.05
CA PRO A 53 -11.18 -14.58 19.48
C PRO A 53 -12.11 -13.80 20.41
N SER A 54 -12.54 -12.61 19.99
CA SER A 54 -13.58 -11.88 20.69
C SER A 54 -14.88 -12.68 20.58
N GLY A 55 -15.56 -12.83 21.72
CA GLY A 55 -16.68 -13.75 21.87
C GLY A 55 -17.86 -13.48 20.93
N ARG A 56 -18.62 -14.56 20.69
CA ARG A 56 -19.94 -14.64 20.01
C ARG A 56 -20.03 -13.99 18.62
N GLY A 57 -19.80 -14.82 17.60
CA GLY A 57 -20.49 -14.73 16.31
C GLY A 57 -19.93 -13.76 15.27
N ARG A 58 -19.01 -12.87 15.63
CA ARG A 58 -18.27 -12.06 14.66
C ARG A 58 -16.95 -12.73 14.36
N LYS A 59 -16.82 -13.32 13.15
CA LYS A 59 -15.50 -13.74 12.63
C LYS A 59 -14.57 -12.52 12.74
N PRO A 60 -13.38 -12.62 13.37
CA PRO A 60 -12.42 -11.53 13.36
C PRO A 60 -12.17 -11.19 11.89
N GLN A 61 -12.50 -9.94 11.51
CA GLN A 61 -12.36 -9.50 10.14
C GLN A 61 -10.87 -9.44 9.86
N ARG A 62 -10.33 -10.47 9.19
CA ARG A 62 -8.92 -10.51 8.78
C ARG A 62 -8.60 -9.20 8.04
N SER A 63 -7.58 -8.49 8.49
CA SER A 63 -7.18 -7.22 7.89
C SER A 63 -6.75 -7.47 6.45
N THR A 64 -7.53 -6.99 5.48
CA THR A 64 -7.15 -7.07 4.07
C THR A 64 -6.11 -6.01 3.75
N VAL A 65 -5.31 -6.23 2.69
CA VAL A 65 -4.34 -5.22 2.21
C VAL A 65 -5.05 -3.88 1.95
N ALA A 66 -6.20 -3.90 1.26
CA ALA A 66 -6.98 -2.69 1.01
C ALA A 66 -7.51 -2.05 2.30
N GLY A 67 -7.96 -2.83 3.28
CA GLY A 67 -8.45 -2.31 4.56
C GLY A 67 -7.37 -1.60 5.37
N GLN A 68 -6.16 -2.17 5.41
CA GLN A 68 -5.00 -1.55 6.05
C GLN A 68 -4.60 -0.28 5.32
N PHE A 69 -4.51 -0.34 3.98
CA PHE A 69 -4.15 0.79 3.13
C PHE A 69 -5.11 1.98 3.31
N VAL A 70 -6.43 1.73 3.30
CA VAL A 70 -7.45 2.78 3.52
C VAL A 70 -7.30 3.39 4.92
N THR A 71 -7.08 2.57 5.94
CA THR A 71 -6.91 3.05 7.32
C THR A 71 -5.67 3.94 7.44
N GLN A 72 -4.53 3.48 6.94
CA GLN A 72 -3.27 4.24 6.97
C GLN A 72 -3.38 5.55 6.18
N LEU A 73 -4.00 5.51 4.99
CA LEU A 73 -4.21 6.69 4.16
C LEU A 73 -5.13 7.72 4.84
N ARG A 74 -6.18 7.25 5.53
CA ARG A 74 -7.07 8.12 6.31
C ARG A 74 -6.31 8.80 7.45
N THR A 75 -5.54 8.06 8.24
CA THR A 75 -4.73 8.62 9.33
C THR A 75 -3.72 9.64 8.81
N LEU A 76 -3.05 9.35 7.69
CA LEU A 76 -2.12 10.29 7.07
C LEU A 76 -2.84 11.57 6.62
N ARG A 77 -3.98 11.43 5.94
CA ARG A 77 -4.77 12.57 5.46
C ARG A 77 -5.24 13.45 6.61
N GLU A 78 -5.73 12.87 7.70
CA GLU A 78 -6.14 13.61 8.91
C GLU A 78 -4.99 14.45 9.47
N ARG A 79 -3.76 13.89 9.52
CA ARG A 79 -2.56 14.64 9.92
C ARG A 79 -2.23 15.78 8.97
N ILE A 80 -2.24 15.56 7.66
CA ILE A 80 -1.98 16.62 6.67
C ILE A 80 -3.01 17.75 6.81
N MET A 81 -4.29 17.42 6.97
CA MET A 81 -5.37 18.41 7.13
C MET A 81 -5.29 19.20 8.44
N SER A 82 -4.54 18.71 9.43
CA SER A 82 -4.26 19.47 10.67
C SER A 82 -3.12 20.50 10.53
N THR A 83 -2.51 20.61 9.34
CA THR A 83 -1.40 21.51 9.06
C THR A 83 -1.78 22.53 7.97
N SER A 84 -0.85 23.44 7.63
CA SER A 84 -0.97 24.33 6.47
C SER A 84 -0.10 23.79 5.32
N PRO A 85 -0.65 23.00 4.37
CA PRO A 85 0.15 22.34 3.35
C PRO A 85 0.58 23.29 2.24
N HIS A 86 1.79 23.06 1.72
CA HIS A 86 2.30 23.65 0.48
C HIS A 86 2.50 22.54 -0.56
N TYR A 87 2.07 22.79 -1.80
CA TYR A 87 2.07 21.77 -2.85
C TYR A 87 3.16 22.04 -3.88
N ILE A 88 3.97 21.02 -4.18
CA ILE A 88 4.96 21.01 -5.26
C ILE A 88 4.49 20.03 -6.33
N ARG A 89 4.40 20.48 -7.59
CA ARG A 89 4.07 19.63 -8.73
C ARG A 89 5.32 19.29 -9.51
N CYS A 90 5.67 18.01 -9.55
CA CYS A 90 6.77 17.52 -10.36
C CYS A 90 6.28 17.17 -11.76
N ILE A 91 7.00 17.60 -12.80
CA ILE A 91 6.69 17.32 -14.21
C ILE A 91 7.81 16.47 -14.81
N LYS A 92 7.46 15.35 -15.41
CA LYS A 92 8.39 14.48 -16.15
C LYS A 92 8.48 14.98 -17.60
N PRO A 93 9.65 15.46 -18.07
CA PRO A 93 9.75 16.10 -19.38
C PRO A 93 9.68 15.11 -20.54
N ASN A 94 10.09 13.85 -20.34
CA ASN A 94 10.01 12.78 -21.33
C ASN A 94 10.11 11.39 -20.65
N ASN A 95 9.64 10.34 -21.32
CA ASN A 95 9.72 8.96 -20.83
C ASN A 95 11.06 8.24 -21.13
N LYS A 96 11.96 8.86 -21.90
CA LYS A 96 13.23 8.28 -22.32
C LYS A 96 14.34 8.45 -21.26
N LEU A 97 14.05 9.14 -20.16
CA LEU A 97 15.02 9.50 -19.12
C LEU A 97 16.22 10.31 -19.68
N ALA A 98 15.99 11.05 -20.77
CA ALA A 98 17.02 11.83 -21.44
C ALA A 98 17.00 13.28 -20.93
N PRO A 99 18.16 13.88 -20.62
CA PRO A 99 18.24 15.32 -20.38
C PRO A 99 17.88 16.10 -21.64
N ASP A 100 17.49 17.37 -21.46
CA ASP A 100 17.19 18.34 -22.54
C ASP A 100 16.16 17.89 -23.59
N THR A 101 15.39 16.84 -23.28
CA THR A 101 14.37 16.29 -24.16
C THR A 101 13.00 16.64 -23.61
N PHE A 102 12.22 17.40 -24.39
CA PHE A 102 10.89 17.88 -24.01
C PHE A 102 9.83 17.22 -24.88
N ASP A 103 8.88 16.53 -24.24
CA ASP A 103 7.71 15.92 -24.88
C ASP A 103 6.44 16.73 -24.54
N PRO A 104 5.99 17.62 -25.45
CA PRO A 104 4.85 18.49 -25.19
C PRO A 104 3.55 17.72 -24.92
N GLY A 105 3.34 16.58 -25.58
CA GLY A 105 2.12 15.80 -25.44
C GLY A 105 1.98 15.23 -24.04
N SER A 106 3.05 14.56 -23.57
CA SER A 106 3.08 13.99 -22.22
C SER A 106 2.98 15.05 -21.12
N ILE A 107 3.58 16.22 -21.33
CA ILE A 107 3.52 17.32 -20.35
C ILE A 107 2.11 17.92 -20.27
N VAL A 108 1.44 18.13 -21.40
CA VAL A 108 0.05 18.61 -21.43
C VAL A 108 -0.88 17.64 -20.70
N GLU A 109 -0.71 16.34 -20.89
CA GLU A 109 -1.46 15.33 -20.14
C GLU A 109 -1.20 15.41 -18.65
N GLN A 110 0.07 15.53 -18.23
CA GLN A 110 0.43 15.70 -16.82
C GLN A 110 -0.19 16.97 -16.22
N LEU A 111 -0.22 18.09 -16.95
CA LEU A 111 -0.85 19.33 -16.48
C LEU A 111 -2.37 19.20 -16.36
N ARG A 112 -3.03 18.43 -17.24
CA ARG A 112 -4.46 18.13 -17.14
C ARG A 112 -4.78 17.20 -15.97
N CYS A 113 -3.88 16.27 -15.67
CA CYS A 113 -4.05 15.34 -14.56
C CYS A 113 -3.67 15.97 -13.21
N ALA A 114 -2.59 16.74 -13.12
CA ALA A 114 -2.05 17.25 -11.86
C ALA A 114 -2.76 18.51 -11.30
N GLY A 115 -3.91 18.85 -11.89
CA GLY A 115 -4.84 19.95 -11.56
C GLY A 115 -4.55 20.74 -10.30
#